data_AF-A0A768IS04-F1
#
_entry.id   AF-A0A768IS04-F1
#
_cell.length_a   1.000
_cell.length_b   1.000
_cell.length_c   1.000
_cell.angle_alpha   90.00
_cell.angle_beta   90.00
_cell.angle_gamma   90.00
#
_symmetry.space_group_name_H-M   'P 1'
#
loop_
_entity.id
_entity.type
_entity.pdbx_description
1 polymer ?
#
loop_
_entity_poly.entity_id
_entity_poly.type
_entity_poly.pdbx_seq_one_letter_code
_entity_poly.pdbx_strand_id
1 'polypeptide(L)'
;TVKISGVLKDGTGKPVQNCTIVLKARRTSSTVVVNTVASENPDEAGRYSMDVEHGQYSVTLLVEGFPPSHAGTITVYEGSR
;
A
#
# COMPACT_ATOMS: atom_id res chain seq x y z
N THR A 1 8.48 5.81 12.35
CA THR A 1 7.92 5.14 11.16
C THR A 1 8.30 3.67 11.19
N VAL A 2 7.49 2.83 10.56
CA VAL A 2 7.70 1.39 10.40
C VAL A 2 7.83 1.15 8.91
N LYS A 3 8.81 0.33 8.51
CA LYS A 3 8.98 -0.07 7.12
C LYS A 3 8.07 -1.25 6.83
N ILE A 4 7.18 -1.09 5.85
CA ILE A 4 6.50 -2.23 5.24
C ILE A 4 7.21 -2.60 3.96
N SER A 5 7.30 -3.90 3.67
CA SER A 5 7.88 -4.38 2.43
C SER A 5 7.25 -5.70 2.04
N GLY A 6 7.29 -6.04 0.75
CA GLY A 6 6.72 -7.27 0.24
C GLY A 6 6.96 -7.44 -1.25
N VAL A 7 6.33 -8.47 -1.83
CA VAL A 7 6.35 -8.74 -3.27
C VAL A 7 4.93 -8.73 -3.80
N LEU A 8 4.62 -7.83 -4.72
CA LEU A 8 3.35 -7.77 -5.41
C LEU A 8 3.35 -8.72 -6.61
N LYS A 9 2.42 -9.67 -6.59
CA LYS A 9 2.23 -10.67 -7.64
C LYS A 9 0.80 -10.67 -8.16
N ASP A 10 0.61 -11.03 -9.43
CA ASP A 10 -0.70 -11.20 -10.04
C ASP A 10 -1.32 -12.57 -9.69
N GLY A 11 -2.53 -12.84 -10.20
CA GLY A 11 -3.24 -14.11 -9.98
C GLY A 11 -2.55 -15.35 -10.57
N THR A 12 -1.51 -15.17 -11.39
CA THR A 12 -0.66 -16.24 -11.94
C THR A 12 0.67 -16.38 -11.18
N GLY A 13 0.90 -15.53 -10.18
CA GLY A 13 2.13 -15.51 -9.37
C GLY A 13 3.29 -14.73 -10.00
N LYS A 14 3.07 -14.04 -11.12
CA LYS A 14 4.10 -13.20 -11.75
C LYS A 14 4.22 -11.85 -11.06
N PRO A 15 5.43 -11.27 -10.95
CA PRO A 15 5.60 -9.90 -10.48
C PRO A 15 4.75 -8.90 -11.25
N VAL A 16 4.11 -7.98 -10.52
CA VAL A 16 3.38 -6.86 -11.13
C VAL A 16 4.34 -5.69 -11.34
N GLN A 17 4.46 -5.24 -12.58
CA GLN A 17 5.21 -4.05 -12.97
C GLN A 17 4.25 -2.92 -13.38
N ASN A 18 4.77 -1.69 -13.48
CA ASN A 18 4.00 -0.50 -13.88
C ASN A 18 2.72 -0.27 -13.06
N CYS A 19 2.74 -0.73 -11.80
CA CYS A 19 1.69 -0.52 -10.84
C CYS A 19 2.19 0.46 -9.78
N THR A 20 1.32 1.37 -9.35
CA THR A 20 1.56 2.20 -8.18
C THR A 20 0.76 1.63 -7.01
N ILE A 21 1.45 1.20 -5.97
CA ILE A 21 0.80 0.82 -4.70
C ILE A 21 0.48 2.10 -3.96
N VAL A 22 -0.78 2.33 -3.62
CA VAL A 22 -1.24 3.48 -2.84
C VAL A 22 -1.76 3.01 -1.50
N LEU A 23 -1.18 3.56 -0.43
CA LEU A 23 -1.70 3.40 0.92
C LEU A 23 -2.50 4.62 1.33
N LYS A 24 -3.76 4.39 1.72
CA LYS A 24 -4.63 5.43 2.26
C LYS A 24 -4.90 5.14 3.73
N ALA A 25 -4.50 6.05 4.61
CA ALA A 25 -4.79 5.92 6.03
C ALA A 25 -6.30 5.92 6.26
N ARG A 26 -6.80 4.91 6.98
CA ARG A 26 -8.16 4.84 7.48
C ARG A 26 -8.15 5.38 8.90
N ARG A 27 -8.28 6.70 9.07
CA ARG A 27 -8.44 7.29 10.42
C ARG A 27 -9.92 7.53 10.73
N THR A 28 -10.31 7.09 11.92
CA THR A 28 -11.61 7.32 12.57
C THR A 28 -11.56 8.58 13.45
N SER A 29 -11.56 9.79 12.87
CA SER A 29 -11.98 11.00 13.59
C SER A 29 -12.58 12.07 12.66
N SER A 30 -13.46 12.89 13.22
CA SER A 30 -14.61 13.55 12.57
C SER A 30 -14.32 14.68 11.57
N THR A 31 -13.09 14.89 11.12
CA THR A 31 -12.77 16.06 10.27
C THR A 31 -11.70 15.85 9.19
N VAL A 32 -11.23 14.63 8.89
CA VAL A 32 -9.95 14.49 8.15
C VAL A 32 -10.04 13.74 6.82
N VAL A 33 -9.51 14.43 5.81
CA VAL A 33 -9.27 14.07 4.41
C VAL A 33 -8.48 12.77 4.26
N VAL A 34 -8.83 11.97 3.24
CA VAL A 34 -8.09 10.78 2.79
C VAL A 34 -6.69 11.21 2.31
N ASN A 35 -5.68 11.14 3.18
CA ASN A 35 -4.29 11.37 2.76
C ASN A 35 -3.71 10.06 2.19
N THR A 36 -3.29 10.09 0.93
CA THR A 36 -2.34 9.11 0.40
C THR A 36 -1.05 9.23 1.21
N VAL A 37 -0.71 8.20 1.96
CA VAL A 37 0.42 8.23 2.89
C VAL A 37 1.72 7.78 2.23
N ALA A 38 1.65 6.89 1.26
CA ALA A 38 2.79 6.46 0.47
C ALA A 38 2.34 5.95 -0.90
N SER A 39 3.19 6.16 -1.90
CA SER A 39 3.06 5.56 -3.22
C SER A 39 4.41 5.08 -3.73
N GLU A 40 4.46 3.84 -4.20
CA GLU A 40 5.68 3.27 -4.75
C GLU A 40 5.36 2.38 -5.95
N ASN A 41 6.27 2.39 -6.92
CA ASN A 41 6.24 1.46 -8.04
C ASN A 41 7.16 0.28 -7.72
N PRO A 42 6.64 -0.96 -7.70
CA PRO A 42 7.49 -2.13 -7.45
C PRO A 42 8.60 -2.27 -8.49
N ASP A 43 9.72 -2.88 -8.08
CA ASP A 43 10.82 -3.23 -8.99
C ASP A 43 10.41 -4.28 -10.04
N GLU A 44 11.31 -4.65 -10.97
CA GLU A 44 11.03 -5.67 -11.99
C GLU A 44 10.60 -7.03 -11.41
N ALA A 45 10.99 -7.31 -10.16
CA ALA A 45 10.63 -8.52 -9.42
C ALA A 45 9.40 -8.32 -8.51
N GLY A 46 8.74 -7.16 -8.57
CA GLY A 46 7.52 -6.83 -7.84
C GLY A 46 7.78 -6.43 -6.39
N ARG A 47 9.02 -6.15 -5.99
CA ARG A 47 9.34 -5.75 -4.61
C ARG A 47 8.98 -4.31 -4.36
N TYR A 48 8.37 -4.05 -3.20
CA TYR A 48 8.09 -2.70 -2.70
C TYR A 48 8.59 -2.55 -1.26
N SER A 49 8.93 -1.33 -0.86
CA SER A 49 9.33 -0.97 0.48
C SER A 49 9.03 0.51 0.79
N MET A 50 8.18 0.77 1.77
CA MET A 50 7.77 2.13 2.15
C MET A 50 7.73 2.32 3.66
N ASP A 51 8.11 3.52 4.11
CA ASP A 51 8.02 3.95 5.50
C ASP A 51 6.63 4.52 5.78
N VAL A 52 5.96 3.98 6.81
CA VAL A 52 4.61 4.39 7.21
C VAL A 52 4.53 4.62 8.72
N GLU A 53 3.48 5.31 9.16
CA GLU A 53 3.18 5.41 10.59
C GLU A 53 2.37 4.20 11.06
N HIS A 54 2.21 4.07 12.39
CA HIS A 54 1.27 3.10 12.92
C HIS A 54 -0.17 3.51 12.53
N GLY A 55 -1.03 2.53 12.31
CA GLY A 55 -2.42 2.78 11.94
C GLY A 55 -2.97 1.76 10.96
N GLN A 56 -4.22 1.96 10.56
CA GLN A 56 -4.88 1.14 9.57
C GLN A 56 -4.83 1.82 8.20
N TYR A 57 -4.53 1.05 7.15
CA TYR A 57 -4.39 1.54 5.78
C TYR A 57 -5.19 0.66 4.82
N SER A 58 -5.94 1.28 3.91
CA SER A 58 -6.41 0.57 2.72
C SER A 58 -5.33 0.58 1.66
N VAL A 59 -5.13 -0.58 1.04
CA VAL A 59 -4.20 -0.78 -0.07
C VAL A 59 -4.99 -0.71 -1.37
N THR A 60 -4.56 0.16 -2.28
CA THR A 60 -5.10 0.26 -3.64
C THR A 60 -3.97 0.11 -4.63
N LEU A 61 -4.18 -0.70 -5.66
CA LEU A 61 -3.26 -0.88 -6.77
C LEU A 61 -3.77 -0.04 -7.94
N LEU A 62 -2.93 0.86 -8.44
CA LEU A 62 -3.21 1.65 -9.64
C LEU A 62 -2.36 1.11 -10.77
N VAL A 63 -2.98 0.70 -11.85
CA VAL A 63 -2.30 0.30 -13.09
C VAL A 63 -2.81 1.21 -14.19
N GLU A 64 -1.91 1.77 -14.98
CA GLU A 64 -2.28 2.67 -16.07
C GLU A 64 -3.25 1.98 -17.04
N GLY A 65 -4.34 2.66 -17.39
CA GLY A 65 -5.37 2.12 -18.29
C GLY A 65 -6.40 1.19 -17.63
N PHE A 66 -6.26 0.89 -16.32
CA PHE A 66 -7.21 0.04 -15.58
C PHE A 66 -7.84 0.79 -14.40
N PRO A 67 -9.07 0.43 -13.98
CA PRO A 67 -9.66 0.99 -12.78
C PRO A 67 -8.83 0.62 -11.53
N PRO A 68 -8.75 1.51 -10.52
CA PRO A 68 -8.06 1.20 -9.27
C PRO A 68 -8.61 -0.07 -8.60
N SER A 69 -7.73 -0.96 -8.17
CA SER A 69 -8.11 -2.24 -7.55
C SER A 69 -7.84 -2.23 -6.05
N HIS A 70 -8.81 -2.65 -5.24
CA HIS A 70 -8.62 -2.80 -3.80
C HIS A 70 -7.94 -4.13 -3.48
N ALA A 71 -6.71 -4.06 -2.97
CA ALA A 71 -5.94 -5.26 -2.61
C ALA A 71 -6.18 -5.73 -1.17
N GLY A 72 -6.68 -4.86 -0.29
CA GLY A 72 -7.00 -5.21 1.09
C GLY A 72 -6.71 -4.11 2.08
N THR A 73 -6.66 -4.47 3.37
CA THR A 73 -6.36 -3.57 4.49
C THR A 73 -5.14 -4.09 5.24
N ILE A 74 -4.23 -3.18 5.59
CA ILE A 74 -3.07 -3.47 6.45
C ILE A 74 -3.27 -2.71 7.77
N THR A 75 -2.96 -3.37 8.88
CA THR A 75 -2.87 -2.73 10.20
C THR A 75 -1.42 -2.76 10.64
N VAL A 76 -0.84 -1.58 10.80
CA VAL A 76 0.51 -1.39 11.33
C VAL A 76 0.38 -1.09 12.81
N TYR A 77 0.84 -2.03 13.64
CA TYR A 77 0.82 -1.87 15.08
C TYR A 77 2.05 -1.10 15.55
N GLU A 78 1.90 -0.38 16.67
CA GLU A 78 3.08 0.00 17.46
C GLU A 78 3.71 -1.29 18.01
N GLY A 79 4.96 -1.56 17.65
CA GLY A 79 5.70 -2.64 18.30
C GLY A 79 5.89 -2.30 19.77
N SER A 80 5.60 -3.25 20.66
CA SER A 80 6.06 -3.16 22.05
C SER A 80 7.59 -3.15 22.05
N ARG A 81 8.16 -2.13 22.67
CA ARG A 81 9.61 -1.88 22.73
C ARG A 81 10.36 -2.99 23.46
#